data_AF-A0A502G5P8-F1
#
_entry.id   AF-A0A502G5P8-F1
#
_cell.length_a   1.000
_cell.length_b   1.000
_cell.length_c   1.000
_cell.angle_alpha   90.00
_cell.angle_beta   90.00
_cell.angle_gamma   90.00
#
_symmetry.space_group_name_H-M   'P 1'
#
loop_
_entity.id
_entity.type
_entity.pdbx_description
1 polymer ?
#
loop_
_entity_poly.entity_id
_entity_poly.type
_entity_poly.pdbx_seq_one_letter_code
_entity_poly.pdbx_strand_id
1 'polypeptide(L)'
;MSGALRVNSQAAIVTTDPSIRNTILALYEEVVQGKDGASGAPLTDDTVLLESGLDSLGFAILVARLDEELGYDPFSLSDDPYYPQTFGEFVTFYESNRPS
;
A
#
# COMPACT_ATOMS: atom_id res chain seq x y z
N MET A 1 -9.48 -37.23 -27.22
CA MET A 1 -8.28 -36.82 -27.98
C MET A 1 -8.45 -35.36 -28.34
N SER A 2 -7.42 -34.55 -28.06
CA SER A 2 -7.19 -33.19 -28.57
C SER A 2 -8.20 -32.12 -28.12
N GLY A 3 -7.80 -30.93 -27.69
CA GLY A 3 -6.50 -30.27 -27.74
C GLY A 3 -6.76 -28.78 -27.57
N ALA A 4 -5.95 -28.16 -26.71
CA ALA A 4 -5.84 -26.75 -26.36
C ALA A 4 -6.54 -25.69 -27.25
N LEU A 5 -7.15 -24.72 -26.57
CA LEU A 5 -6.82 -23.33 -26.85
C LEU A 5 -6.58 -22.59 -25.53
N ARG A 6 -5.30 -22.51 -25.16
CA ARG A 6 -4.80 -21.54 -24.20
C ARG A 6 -4.88 -20.18 -24.88
N VAL A 7 -5.68 -19.27 -24.33
CA VAL A 7 -5.49 -17.83 -24.58
C VAL A 7 -5.11 -17.24 -23.23
N ASN A 8 -3.82 -17.34 -22.90
CA ASN A 8 -3.25 -16.58 -21.81
C ASN A 8 -2.95 -15.19 -22.37
N SER A 9 -3.78 -14.22 -22.02
CA SER A 9 -3.62 -12.82 -22.40
C SER A 9 -3.97 -11.96 -21.21
N GLN A 10 -3.12 -12.01 -20.19
CA GLN A 10 -3.13 -11.00 -19.14
C GLN A 10 -1.99 -10.05 -19.45
N ALA A 11 -2.33 -8.97 -20.17
CA ALA A 11 -1.53 -7.77 -20.16
C ALA A 11 -1.30 -7.39 -18.68
N ALA A 12 -0.08 -7.02 -18.34
CA ALA A 12 0.27 -6.47 -17.04
C ALA A 12 -0.48 -5.14 -16.85
N ILE A 13 -1.73 -5.22 -16.43
CA ILE A 13 -2.43 -4.11 -15.84
C ILE A 13 -1.86 -4.00 -14.42
N VAL A 14 -1.04 -2.98 -14.20
CA VAL A 14 -0.80 -2.46 -12.84
C VAL A 14 -2.19 -2.09 -12.32
N THR A 15 -2.83 -3.05 -11.66
CA THR A 15 -4.22 -2.92 -11.21
C THR A 15 -4.12 -2.61 -9.76
N THR A 16 -4.28 -1.35 -9.45
CA THR A 16 -4.45 -0.93 -8.08
C THR A 16 -5.67 -1.67 -7.52
N ASP A 17 -5.45 -2.58 -6.56
CA ASP A 17 -6.50 -3.33 -5.89
C ASP A 17 -7.24 -2.34 -4.99
N PRO A 18 -8.52 -2.03 -5.29
CA PRO A 18 -9.27 -1.04 -4.52
C PRO A 18 -9.37 -1.41 -3.04
N SER A 19 -9.28 -2.71 -2.70
CA SER A 19 -9.34 -3.16 -1.31
C SER A 19 -8.10 -2.74 -0.51
N ILE A 20 -6.89 -2.99 -1.03
CA ILE A 20 -5.62 -2.62 -0.39
C ILE A 20 -5.51 -1.10 -0.28
N ARG A 21 -5.78 -0.38 -1.37
CA ARG A 21 -5.76 1.08 -1.38
C ARG A 21 -6.69 1.66 -0.30
N ASN A 22 -7.92 1.17 -0.21
CA ASN A 22 -8.89 1.67 0.76
C ASN A 22 -8.47 1.34 2.19
N THR A 23 -7.91 0.16 2.44
CA THR A 23 -7.37 -0.20 3.76
C THR A 23 -6.24 0.74 4.17
N ILE A 24 -5.30 1.04 3.26
CA ILE A 24 -4.21 1.97 3.54
C ILE A 24 -4.75 3.37 3.84
N LEU A 25 -5.73 3.87 3.06
CA LEU A 25 -6.34 5.18 3.30
C LEU A 25 -7.03 5.24 4.68
N ALA A 26 -7.81 4.21 5.02
CA ALA A 26 -8.51 4.16 6.30
C ALA A 26 -7.52 4.16 7.48
N LEU A 27 -6.50 3.30 7.44
CA LEU A 27 -5.50 3.23 8.49
C LEU A 27 -4.63 4.49 8.57
N TYR A 28 -4.31 5.10 7.42
CA TYR A 28 -3.62 6.38 7.37
C TYR A 28 -4.41 7.46 8.10
N GLU A 29 -5.71 7.58 7.81
CA GLU A 29 -6.59 8.53 8.47
C GLU A 29 -6.63 8.29 9.98
N GLU A 30 -6.73 7.04 10.43
CA GLU A 30 -6.69 6.71 11.86
C GLU A 30 -5.37 7.11 12.52
N VAL A 31 -4.24 6.85 11.87
CA VAL A 31 -2.91 7.18 12.40
C VAL A 31 -2.71 8.68 12.49
N VAL A 32 -3.19 9.45 11.50
CA VAL A 32 -3.11 10.91 11.51
C VAL A 32 -4.11 11.53 12.50
N GLN A 33 -5.36 11.06 12.53
CA GLN A 33 -6.40 11.55 13.45
C GLN A 33 -6.12 11.20 14.92
N GLY A 34 -5.37 10.11 15.18
CA GLY A 34 -4.89 9.77 16.51
C GLY A 34 -3.89 10.77 17.09
N LYS A 35 -3.39 11.72 16.30
CA LYS A 35 -2.57 12.85 16.76
C LYS A 35 -3.49 14.05 17.05
N ASP A 36 -3.42 14.60 18.26
CA ASP A 36 -4.28 15.68 18.72
C ASP A 36 -4.43 16.83 17.70
N GLY A 37 -5.64 17.00 17.15
CA GLY A 37 -6.00 18.11 16.28
C GLY A 37 -5.55 18.01 14.82
N ALA A 38 -4.98 16.88 14.38
CA ALA A 38 -4.58 16.69 12.99
C ALA A 38 -5.74 16.16 12.13
N SER A 39 -6.11 16.91 11.10
CA SER A 39 -6.95 16.43 10.01
C SER A 39 -6.03 16.12 8.83
N GLY A 40 -5.95 14.84 8.45
CA GLY A 40 -5.12 14.43 7.33
C GLY A 40 -5.57 15.11 6.04
N ALA A 41 -4.62 15.71 5.32
CA ALA A 41 -4.90 16.15 3.96
C ALA A 41 -5.27 14.92 3.10
N PRO A 42 -6.19 15.06 2.13
CA PRO A 42 -6.52 13.97 1.23
C PRO A 42 -5.27 13.51 0.48
N LEU A 43 -4.95 12.21 0.59
CA LEU A 43 -3.82 11.62 -0.12
C LEU A 43 -4.16 11.46 -1.59
N THR A 44 -3.27 11.97 -2.44
CA THR A 44 -3.21 11.68 -3.88
C THR A 44 -2.02 10.77 -4.16
N ASP A 45 -1.98 10.13 -5.34
CA ASP A 45 -0.89 9.22 -5.71
C ASP A 45 0.48 9.90 -5.71
N ASP A 46 0.53 11.20 -5.97
CA ASP A 46 1.74 12.03 -5.96
C ASP A 46 2.10 12.57 -4.57
N THR A 47 1.25 12.34 -3.56
CA THR A 47 1.48 12.86 -2.21
C THR A 47 2.65 12.12 -1.56
N VAL A 48 3.67 12.87 -1.15
CA VAL A 48 4.79 12.34 -0.37
C VAL A 48 4.28 12.00 1.04
N LEU A 49 4.39 10.74 1.44
CA LEU A 49 3.83 10.26 2.71
C LEU A 49 4.41 11.02 3.91
N LEU A 50 5.73 11.23 3.92
CA LEU A 50 6.40 11.93 5.02
C LEU A 50 6.07 13.43 5.10
N GLU A 51 5.46 13.99 4.06
CA GLU A 51 5.01 15.39 4.01
C GLU A 51 3.49 15.53 4.20
N SER A 52 2.74 14.43 4.23
CA SER A 52 1.27 14.44 4.30
C SER A 52 0.72 14.64 5.72
N GLY A 53 1.60 14.71 6.72
CA GLY A 53 1.26 14.66 8.15
C GLY A 53 1.62 13.32 8.81
N LEU A 54 2.10 12.34 8.03
CA LEU A 54 2.68 11.11 8.53
C LEU A 54 4.17 11.35 8.83
N ASP A 55 4.54 11.42 10.09
CA ASP A 55 5.94 11.42 10.49
C ASP A 55 6.57 10.01 10.36
N SER A 56 7.88 9.89 10.57
CA SER A 56 8.57 8.59 10.49
C SER A 56 7.98 7.55 11.46
N LEU A 57 7.52 7.98 12.64
CA LEU A 57 6.84 7.11 13.59
C LEU A 57 5.45 6.71 13.10
N GLY A 58 4.66 7.67 12.59
CA GLY A 58 3.36 7.39 11.98
C GLY A 58 3.47 6.39 10.83
N PHE A 59 4.52 6.50 10.01
CA PHE A 59 4.78 5.55 8.95
C PHE A 59 5.06 4.14 9.49
N ALA A 60 5.91 4.00 10.50
CA ALA A 60 6.17 2.71 11.13
C ALA A 60 4.91 2.10 11.77
N ILE A 61 4.06 2.93 12.41
CA ILE A 61 2.78 2.49 12.97
C ILE A 61 1.82 2.04 11.86
N LEU A 62 1.75 2.79 10.75
CA LEU A 62 0.91 2.44 9.61
C LEU A 62 1.32 1.09 9.01
N VAL A 63 2.62 0.87 8.78
CA VAL A 63 3.14 -0.41 8.26
C VAL A 63 2.82 -1.56 9.21
N ALA A 64 3.00 -1.38 10.53
CA ALA A 64 2.67 -2.41 11.51
C ALA A 64 1.17 -2.75 11.53
N ARG A 65 0.29 -1.76 11.45
CA ARG A 65 -1.17 -2.00 11.35
C ARG A 65 -1.56 -2.67 10.05
N LEU A 66 -0.89 -2.35 8.95
CA LEU A 66 -1.13 -3.00 7.67
C LEU A 66 -0.72 -4.48 7.70
N ASP A 67 0.37 -4.83 8.39
CA ASP A 67 0.74 -6.24 8.62
C ASP A 67 -0.35 -6.97 9.42
N GLU A 68 -0.91 -6.34 10.45
CA GLU A 68 -2.02 -6.91 11.24
C GLU A 68 -3.31 -7.08 10.40
N GLU A 69 -3.67 -6.09 9.58
CA GLU A 69 -4.93 -6.08 8.81
C GLU A 69 -4.86 -6.91 7.52
N LEU A 70 -3.73 -6.86 6.80
CA LEU A 70 -3.54 -7.58 5.54
C LEU A 70 -2.89 -8.95 5.74
N GLY A 71 -2.26 -9.19 6.90
CA GLY A 71 -1.56 -10.43 7.24
C GLY A 71 -0.18 -10.56 6.60
N TYR A 72 0.37 -9.47 6.06
CA TYR A 72 1.72 -9.45 5.51
C TYR A 72 2.33 -8.04 5.50
N ASP A 73 3.65 -8.01 5.64
CA ASP A 73 4.47 -6.80 5.50
C ASP A 73 5.40 -6.92 4.27
N PRO A 74 5.17 -6.12 3.21
CA PRO A 74 6.03 -6.14 2.03
C PRO A 74 7.48 -5.68 2.33
N PHE A 75 7.71 -4.89 3.38
CA PHE A 75 9.07 -4.47 3.78
C PHE A 75 9.87 -5.61 4.42
N SER A 76 9.19 -6.56 5.05
CA SER A 76 9.80 -7.78 5.59
C SER A 76 9.93 -8.91 4.56
N LEU A 77 9.11 -8.89 3.50
CA LEU A 77 9.11 -9.91 2.44
C LEU A 77 10.03 -9.56 1.25
N SER A 78 10.28 -8.29 0.98
CA SER A 78 11.12 -7.84 -0.13
C SER A 78 12.61 -8.00 0.19
N ASP A 79 13.34 -8.74 -0.64
CA ASP A 79 14.81 -8.86 -0.56
C ASP A 79 15.53 -7.56 -0.95
N ASP A 80 14.88 -6.71 -1.77
CA ASP A 80 15.41 -5.42 -2.19
C ASP A 80 14.90 -4.28 -1.30
N PRO A 81 15.78 -3.37 -0.83
CA PRO A 81 15.38 -2.20 -0.06
C PRO A 81 14.66 -1.20 -0.97
N TYR A 82 13.34 -1.30 -1.03
CA TYR A 82 12.47 -0.34 -1.69
C TYR A 82 11.70 0.48 -0.65
N TYR A 83 11.91 1.80 -0.65
CA TYR A 83 11.18 2.73 0.20
C TYR A 83 10.31 3.63 -0.68
N PRO A 84 9.00 3.34 -0.81
CA PRO A 84 8.08 4.20 -1.54
C PRO A 84 8.05 5.59 -0.89
N GLN A 85 8.14 6.63 -1.72
CA GLN A 85 8.10 8.02 -1.28
C GLN A 85 6.68 8.56 -1.31
N THR A 86 5.92 8.20 -2.35
CA THR A 86 4.54 8.67 -2.53
C THR A 86 3.51 7.63 -2.11
N PHE A 87 2.28 8.10 -1.86
CA PHE A 87 1.16 7.22 -1.57
C PHE A 87 0.89 6.22 -2.71
N GLY A 88 0.97 6.66 -3.97
CA GLY A 88 0.77 5.77 -5.12
C GLY A 88 1.84 4.67 -5.20
N GLU A 89 3.10 5.01 -4.93
CA GLU A 89 4.19 4.04 -4.85
C GLU A 89 3.98 3.06 -3.69
N PHE A 90 3.51 3.54 -2.54
CA PHE A 90 3.26 2.70 -1.37
C PHE A 90 2.15 1.70 -1.61
N VAL A 91 1.02 2.12 -2.21
CA VAL A 91 -0.06 1.22 -2.60
C VAL A 91 0.44 0.17 -3.60
N THR A 92 1.15 0.60 -4.64
CA THR A 92 1.72 -0.30 -5.66
C THR A 92 2.68 -1.32 -5.04
N PHE A 93 3.44 -0.91 -4.03
CA PHE A 93 4.39 -1.78 -3.32
C PHE A 93 3.68 -2.90 -2.55
N TYR A 94 2.62 -2.59 -1.81
CA TYR A 94 1.81 -3.60 -1.12
C TYR A 94 1.18 -4.59 -2.10
N GLU A 95 0.61 -4.11 -3.19
CA GLU A 95 -0.03 -4.97 -4.20
C GLU A 95 0.96 -5.89 -4.90
N SER A 96 2.14 -5.37 -5.26
CA SER A 96 3.16 -6.12 -5.97
C SER A 96 3.81 -7.22 -5.12
N ASN A 97 3.81 -7.04 -3.80
CA ASN A 97 4.37 -7.99 -2.84
C ASN A 97 3.30 -8.82 -2.12
N ARG A 98 2.03 -8.74 -2.57
CA ARG A 98 0.97 -9.57 -1.99
C ARG A 98 1.31 -11.05 -2.18
N PRO A 99 1.39 -11.85 -1.10
CA PRO A 99 1.60 -13.28 -1.22
C PRO A 99 0.43 -13.91 -2.00
N SER A 100 0.77 -14.74 -2.99
CA SER A 100 -0.17 -15.42 -3.90
C SER A 100 -0.84 -16.64 -3.28
#